data_AF-A0A2V9AI42-F1
#
_entry.id   AF-A0A2V9AI42-F1
#
_cell.length_a   1.000
_cell.length_b   1.000
_cell.length_c   1.000
_cell.angle_alpha   90.00
_cell.angle_beta   90.00
_cell.angle_gamma   90.00
#
_symmetry.space_group_name_H-M   'P 1'
#
loop_
_entity.id
_entity.type
_entity.pdbx_description
1 polymer ?
#
loop_
_entity_poly.entity_id
_entity_poly.type
_entity_poly.pdbx_seq_one_letter_code
_entity_poly.pdbx_strand_id
1 'polypeptide(L)'
;MSKARKQPSSTLPAARSEKPQAASSFELRYTEDAGADIKGLDGSIKKQVRNVLEKKLAVNPEGYGLPLRGPLAGYWKHEFANHRVIYRIYPDPPTVVVCAVGPRKAGDAEDICKQLEAVTKTGRLAAQVASVLNKFLTKKK
;
A
#
# COMPACT_ATOMS: atom_id res chain seq x y z
N MET A 1 41.96 34.91 14.23
CA MET A 1 42.03 33.44 14.29
C MET A 1 40.65 32.98 14.78
N SER A 2 39.81 32.16 14.14
CA SER A 2 39.94 31.20 13.05
C SER A 2 38.56 30.98 12.42
N LYS A 3 38.54 30.58 11.14
CA LYS A 3 37.35 30.22 10.36
C LYS A 3 36.62 29.02 10.97
N ALA A 4 35.29 29.03 10.93
CA ALA A 4 34.48 27.80 10.88
C ALA A 4 33.33 27.97 9.90
N ARG A 5 33.52 27.40 8.71
CA ARG A 5 32.52 27.13 7.68
C ARG A 5 31.82 25.82 8.08
N LYS A 6 30.49 25.75 8.08
CA LYS A 6 29.71 24.52 7.75
C LYS A 6 28.19 24.76 7.78
N GLN A 7 27.62 24.67 6.57
CA GLN A 7 26.29 24.14 6.19
C GLN A 7 25.01 24.85 6.71
N PRO A 8 24.16 25.40 5.82
CA PRO A 8 22.73 25.47 6.11
C PRO A 8 22.16 24.05 5.97
N SER A 9 21.82 23.41 7.08
CA SER A 9 21.05 22.18 7.09
C SER A 9 19.68 22.47 6.46
N SER A 10 19.45 21.87 5.29
CA SER A 10 18.15 21.73 4.65
C SER A 10 17.22 20.97 5.59
N THR A 11 16.52 21.70 6.45
CA THR A 11 15.35 21.17 7.14
C THR A 11 14.18 21.32 6.16
N LEU A 12 14.03 20.32 5.28
CA LEU A 12 12.77 20.11 4.58
C LEU A 12 11.64 20.13 5.62
N PRO A 13 10.52 20.81 5.34
CA PRO A 13 9.33 20.64 6.16
C PRO A 13 8.88 19.20 5.99
N ALA A 14 9.15 18.37 7.00
CA ALA A 14 8.53 17.06 7.12
C ALA A 14 7.03 17.30 7.07
N ALA A 15 6.41 16.80 6.00
CA ALA A 15 5.01 16.94 5.68
C ALA A 15 4.19 16.79 6.96
N ARG A 16 3.56 17.91 7.31
CA ARG A 16 2.58 18.06 8.37
C ARG A 16 1.63 16.87 8.27
N SER A 17 1.67 15.99 9.26
CA SER A 17 0.72 14.89 9.39
C SER A 17 -0.68 15.51 9.52
N GLU A 18 -1.36 15.64 8.39
CA GLU A 18 -2.76 16.00 8.33
C GLU A 18 -3.54 14.83 8.92
N LYS A 19 -3.88 14.99 10.20
CA LYS A 19 -5.07 14.49 10.93
C LYS A 19 -5.54 13.05 10.57
N PRO A 20 -5.62 12.12 11.54
CA PRO A 20 -6.32 10.85 11.35
C PRO A 20 -7.81 11.13 11.14
N GLN A 21 -8.21 11.26 9.88
CA GLN A 21 -9.57 11.64 9.50
C GLN A 21 -10.48 10.41 9.66
N ALA A 22 -11.09 10.35 10.84
CA ALA A 22 -12.49 9.99 11.08
C ALA A 22 -13.08 8.86 10.22
N ALA A 23 -13.09 7.66 10.81
CA ALA A 23 -14.30 6.85 10.99
C ALA A 23 -15.34 6.86 9.86
N SER A 24 -14.91 6.60 8.63
CA SER A 24 -15.80 6.33 7.50
C SER A 24 -15.18 5.15 6.75
N SER A 25 -15.87 4.01 6.74
CA SER A 25 -15.36 2.74 6.18
C SER A 25 -14.63 2.94 4.85
N PHE A 26 -13.32 2.64 4.80
CA PHE A 26 -12.58 2.70 3.54
C PHE A 26 -13.09 1.59 2.62
N GLU A 27 -13.30 1.92 1.35
CA GLU A 27 -13.72 0.92 0.38
C GLU A 27 -12.54 0.04 -0.04
N LEU A 28 -12.70 -1.28 0.08
CA LEU A 28 -11.65 -2.24 -0.23
C LEU A 28 -11.72 -2.63 -1.71
N ARG A 29 -10.63 -2.40 -2.43
CA ARG A 29 -10.48 -2.75 -3.84
C ARG A 29 -9.21 -3.57 -4.05
N TYR A 30 -9.21 -4.38 -5.10
CA TYR A 30 -8.13 -5.30 -5.43
C TYR A 30 -7.73 -5.11 -6.88
N THR A 31 -6.43 -5.10 -7.16
CA THR A 31 -5.91 -5.19 -8.52
C THR A 31 -6.06 -6.62 -9.06
N GLU A 32 -5.91 -6.78 -10.39
CA GLU A 32 -5.91 -8.11 -11.01
C GLU A 32 -4.78 -9.00 -10.47
N ASP A 33 -3.58 -8.45 -10.28
CA ASP A 33 -2.45 -9.15 -9.66
C ASP A 33 -2.80 -9.62 -8.24
N ALA A 34 -3.30 -8.73 -7.37
CA ALA A 34 -3.72 -9.10 -6.02
C ALA A 34 -4.83 -10.17 -6.03
N GLY A 35 -5.76 -10.10 -6.98
CA GLY A 35 -6.79 -11.11 -7.16
C GLY A 35 -6.23 -12.47 -7.58
N ALA A 36 -5.25 -12.49 -8.49
CA ALA A 36 -4.57 -13.70 -8.94
C ALA A 36 -3.73 -14.33 -7.81
N ASP A 37 -2.99 -13.50 -7.08
CA ASP A 37 -2.26 -13.89 -5.88
C ASP A 37 -3.20 -14.54 -4.87
N ILE A 38 -4.27 -13.83 -4.48
CA ILE A 38 -5.25 -14.34 -3.51
C ILE A 38 -5.85 -15.65 -4.00
N LYS A 39 -6.12 -15.83 -5.29
CA LYS A 39 -6.63 -17.11 -5.83
C LYS A 39 -5.65 -18.27 -5.60
N GLY A 40 -4.35 -18.03 -5.76
CA GLY A 40 -3.28 -19.01 -5.52
C GLY A 40 -3.04 -19.34 -4.05
N LEU A 41 -3.53 -18.52 -3.12
CA LEU A 41 -3.37 -18.75 -1.68
C LEU A 41 -4.31 -19.83 -1.13
N ASP A 42 -3.88 -20.45 -0.02
CA ASP A 42 -4.70 -21.39 0.75
C ASP A 42 -5.96 -20.71 1.33
N GLY A 43 -7.04 -21.49 1.49
CA GLY A 43 -8.31 -21.03 2.04
C GLY A 43 -8.20 -20.34 3.40
N SER A 44 -7.25 -20.77 4.24
CA SER A 44 -6.98 -20.16 5.55
C SER A 44 -6.43 -18.74 5.39
N ILE A 45 -5.47 -18.55 4.48
CA ILE A 45 -4.85 -17.25 4.22
C ILE A 45 -5.84 -16.29 3.57
N LYS A 46 -6.67 -16.77 2.63
CA LYS A 46 -7.76 -15.96 2.04
C LYS A 46 -8.66 -15.35 3.10
N LYS A 47 -9.05 -16.14 4.11
CA LYS A 47 -9.87 -15.65 5.23
C LYS A 47 -9.11 -14.67 6.13
N GLN A 48 -7.81 -14.86 6.33
CA GLN A 48 -6.99 -13.92 7.10
C GLN A 48 -6.81 -12.59 6.39
N VAL A 49 -6.47 -12.60 5.10
CA VAL A 49 -6.35 -11.38 4.26
C VAL A 49 -7.65 -10.59 4.33
N ARG A 50 -8.80 -11.25 4.12
CA ARG A 50 -10.11 -10.62 4.23
C ARG A 50 -10.35 -10.02 5.63
N ASN A 51 -10.11 -10.78 6.69
CA ASN A 51 -10.27 -10.29 8.06
C ASN A 51 -9.39 -9.07 8.35
N VAL A 52 -8.13 -9.08 7.90
CA VAL A 52 -7.21 -7.96 8.08
C VAL A 52 -7.70 -6.75 7.28
N LEU A 53 -8.12 -6.94 6.03
CA LEU A 53 -8.66 -5.87 5.21
C LEU A 53 -9.90 -5.24 5.83
N GLU A 54 -10.88 -6.04 6.22
CA GLU A 54 -12.16 -5.55 6.75
C GLU A 54 -12.06 -5.03 8.20
N LYS A 55 -11.27 -5.68 9.06
CA LYS A 55 -11.20 -5.30 10.49
C LYS A 55 -10.08 -4.31 10.81
N LYS A 56 -9.05 -4.22 9.97
CA LYS A 56 -7.88 -3.35 10.19
C LYS A 56 -7.84 -2.24 9.16
N LEU A 57 -7.72 -2.59 7.87
CA LEU A 57 -7.50 -1.60 6.81
C LEU A 57 -8.76 -0.79 6.47
N ALA A 58 -9.96 -1.35 6.64
CA ALA A 58 -11.19 -0.59 6.43
C ALA A 58 -11.46 0.44 7.55
N VAL A 59 -10.83 0.26 8.72
CA VAL A 59 -10.98 1.13 9.89
C VAL A 59 -9.89 2.18 9.94
N ASN A 60 -8.63 1.77 9.88
CA ASN A 60 -7.48 2.67 9.92
C ASN A 60 -6.27 2.07 9.18
N PRO A 61 -6.24 2.16 7.84
CA PRO A 61 -5.19 1.54 7.06
C PRO A 61 -3.82 2.18 7.34
N GLU A 62 -3.78 3.48 7.62
CA GLU A 62 -2.54 4.19 7.96
C GLU A 62 -1.99 3.79 9.34
N GLY A 63 -2.88 3.50 10.30
CA GLY A 63 -2.48 3.10 11.66
C GLY A 63 -2.00 1.66 11.77
N TYR A 64 -2.50 0.75 10.92
CA TYR A 64 -2.13 -0.66 10.95
C TYR A 64 -1.05 -1.04 9.91
N GLY A 65 -0.77 -0.16 8.95
CA GLY A 65 0.25 -0.33 7.94
C GLY A 65 1.60 0.27 8.32
N LEU A 66 2.63 -0.16 7.58
CA LEU A 66 3.93 0.50 7.54
C LEU A 66 4.08 1.16 6.16
N PRO A 67 4.37 2.47 6.08
CA PRO A 67 4.59 3.13 4.81
C PRO A 67 5.90 2.62 4.18
N LEU A 68 5.85 2.31 2.89
CA LEU A 68 7.01 1.98 2.09
C LEU A 68 7.77 3.26 1.71
N ARG A 69 9.09 3.15 1.54
CA ARG A 69 9.98 4.25 1.16
C ARG A 69 10.66 3.98 -0.18
N GLY A 70 11.29 5.01 -0.74
CA GLY A 70 12.02 4.93 -2.01
C GLY A 70 11.07 4.93 -3.22
N PRO A 71 11.26 4.04 -4.21
CA PRO A 71 10.42 4.01 -5.42
C PRO A 71 8.96 3.62 -5.15
N LEU A 72 8.68 3.03 -3.99
CA LEU A 72 7.34 2.67 -3.52
C LEU A 72 6.79 3.67 -2.48
N ALA A 73 7.31 4.89 -2.45
CA ALA A 73 6.77 5.94 -1.60
C ALA A 73 5.28 6.17 -1.90
N GLY A 74 4.44 6.13 -0.87
CA GLY A 74 2.98 6.23 -0.98
C GLY A 74 2.24 4.87 -1.03
N TYR A 75 2.98 3.76 -1.10
CA TYR A 75 2.44 2.43 -0.82
C TYR A 75 2.62 2.07 0.65
N TRP A 76 1.80 1.16 1.13
CA TRP A 76 1.77 0.68 2.49
C TRP A 76 1.92 -0.83 2.49
N LYS A 77 2.70 -1.35 3.43
CA LYS A 77 2.84 -2.79 3.68
C LYS A 77 2.15 -3.17 4.98
N HIS A 78 1.52 -4.33 5.00
CA HIS A 78 1.05 -4.97 6.22
C HIS A 78 1.49 -6.43 6.21
N GLU A 79 2.10 -6.86 7.31
CA GLU A 79 2.63 -8.22 7.48
C GLU A 79 1.70 -8.97 8.44
N PHE A 80 1.17 -10.11 8.03
CA PHE A 80 0.27 -10.93 8.85
C PHE A 80 0.64 -12.41 8.74
N ALA A 81 0.68 -13.12 9.87
CA ALA A 81 1.06 -14.54 9.98
C ALA A 81 2.40 -14.89 9.31
N ASN A 82 2.40 -15.11 7.99
CA ASN A 82 3.57 -15.37 7.14
C ASN A 82 3.42 -14.78 5.73
N HIS A 83 2.56 -13.78 5.57
CA HIS A 83 2.23 -13.15 4.30
C HIS A 83 2.38 -11.64 4.42
N ARG A 84 2.59 -10.99 3.27
CA ARG A 84 2.67 -9.55 3.16
C ARG A 84 1.63 -9.06 2.17
N VAL A 85 0.95 -7.99 2.54
CA VAL A 85 0.00 -7.28 1.70
C VAL A 85 0.61 -5.92 1.39
N ILE A 86 0.70 -5.57 0.13
CA ILE A 86 1.00 -4.20 -0.29
C ILE A 86 -0.26 -3.56 -0.82
N TYR A 87 -0.57 -2.37 -0.32
CA TYR A 87 -1.77 -1.63 -0.66
C TYR A 87 -1.47 -0.14 -0.74
N ARG A 88 -2.40 0.61 -1.32
CA ARG A 88 -2.35 2.06 -1.39
C ARG A 88 -3.63 2.64 -0.82
N ILE A 89 -3.49 3.74 -0.12
CA ILE A 89 -4.59 4.43 0.55
C ILE A 89 -4.88 5.68 -0.25
N TYR A 90 -6.15 5.86 -0.59
CA TYR A 90 -6.68 7.05 -1.24
C TYR A 90 -7.63 7.72 -0.24
N PRO A 91 -7.35 8.95 0.20
CA PRO A 91 -8.20 9.64 1.17
C PRO A 91 -9.49 10.20 0.54
N ASP A 92 -9.47 10.55 -0.74
CA ASP A 92 -10.65 11.05 -1.47
C ASP A 92 -10.73 10.44 -2.89
N PRO A 93 -11.72 9.58 -3.17
CA PRO A 93 -12.64 8.94 -2.23
C PRO A 93 -11.91 7.95 -1.29
N PRO A 94 -12.37 7.75 -0.03
CA PRO A 94 -11.72 6.88 0.96
C PRO A 94 -11.70 5.42 0.47
N THR A 95 -10.60 5.03 -0.16
CA THR A 95 -10.46 3.77 -0.89
C THR A 95 -9.10 3.16 -0.60
N VAL A 96 -9.08 1.89 -0.25
CA VAL A 96 -7.86 1.10 -0.08
C VAL A 96 -7.74 0.14 -1.25
N VAL A 97 -6.71 0.33 -2.07
CA VAL A 97 -6.43 -0.52 -3.23
C VAL A 97 -5.30 -1.49 -2.88
N VAL A 98 -5.63 -2.76 -2.72
CA VAL A 98 -4.67 -3.84 -2.55
C VAL A 98 -3.99 -4.09 -3.89
N CYS A 99 -2.68 -3.96 -3.91
CA CYS A 99 -1.86 -4.02 -5.11
C CYS A 99 -1.25 -5.41 -5.31
N ALA A 100 -0.83 -6.07 -4.22
CA ALA A 100 -0.24 -7.41 -4.25
C ALA A 100 -0.39 -8.11 -2.89
N VAL A 101 -0.49 -9.44 -2.92
CA VAL A 101 -0.47 -10.27 -1.70
C VAL A 101 0.47 -11.43 -1.95
N GLY A 102 1.43 -11.70 -1.07
CA GLY A 102 2.31 -12.84 -1.29
C GLY A 102 2.83 -13.49 -0.02
N PRO A 103 3.21 -14.78 -0.09
CA PRO A 103 3.86 -15.46 1.01
C PRO A 103 5.25 -14.86 1.26
N ARG A 104 5.65 -14.85 2.52
CA ARG A 104 7.03 -14.58 2.91
C ARG A 104 7.87 -15.79 2.49
N LYS A 105 8.40 -15.78 1.26
CA LYS A 105 9.38 -16.79 0.84
C LYS A 105 10.60 -16.69 1.74
N ALA A 106 10.90 -17.76 2.47
CA ALA A 106 12.11 -17.88 3.28
C ALA A 106 13.32 -17.95 2.34
N GLY A 107 14.02 -16.84 2.17
CA GLY A 107 15.19 -16.71 1.28
C GLY A 107 15.32 -15.29 0.70
N ASP A 108 14.19 -14.69 0.32
CA ASP A 108 14.16 -13.37 -0.33
C ASP A 108 13.11 -12.49 0.35
N ALA A 109 13.56 -11.67 1.30
CA ALA A 109 12.72 -10.68 1.96
C ALA A 109 12.22 -9.57 1.00
N GLU A 110 12.62 -9.59 -0.27
CA GLU A 110 12.41 -8.51 -1.22
C GLU A 110 11.44 -8.85 -2.35
N ASP A 111 11.03 -10.11 -2.54
CA ASP A 111 10.40 -10.55 -3.81
C ASP A 111 9.15 -9.75 -4.19
N ILE A 112 8.21 -9.55 -3.25
CA ILE A 112 6.99 -8.78 -3.50
C ILE A 112 7.29 -7.29 -3.71
N CYS A 113 8.27 -6.72 -3.00
CA CYS A 113 8.67 -5.32 -3.19
C CYS A 113 9.42 -5.13 -4.52
N LYS A 114 10.33 -6.04 -4.88
CA LYS A 114 11.02 -6.08 -6.18
C LYS A 114 10.06 -6.25 -7.33
N GLN A 115 9.07 -7.13 -7.21
CA GLN A 115 8.01 -7.28 -8.18
C GLN A 115 7.23 -5.97 -8.32
N LEU A 116 6.87 -5.32 -7.20
CA LEU A 116 6.21 -4.01 -7.25
C LEU A 116 7.12 -2.92 -7.85
N GLU A 117 8.41 -2.91 -7.56
CA GLU A 117 9.39 -1.98 -8.13
C GLU A 117 9.55 -2.19 -9.64
N ALA A 118 9.58 -3.43 -10.09
CA ALA A 118 9.59 -3.75 -11.51
C ALA A 118 8.30 -3.25 -12.19
N VAL A 119 7.15 -3.50 -11.57
CA VAL A 119 5.84 -3.16 -12.15
C VAL A 119 5.56 -1.65 -12.08
N THR A 120 6.11 -0.93 -11.10
CA THR A 120 6.07 0.54 -11.02
C THR A 120 6.97 1.18 -12.07
N LYS A 121 8.16 0.63 -12.35
CA LYS A 121 9.01 1.06 -13.49
C LYS A 121 8.30 0.88 -14.83
N THR A 122 7.51 -0.19 -14.96
CA THR A 122 6.75 -0.48 -16.19
C THR A 122 5.42 0.30 -16.27
N GLY A 123 5.01 1.02 -15.21
CA GLY A 123 3.73 1.75 -15.16
C GLY A 123 2.47 0.86 -15.17
N ARG A 124 2.63 -0.47 -15.32
CA ARG A 124 1.53 -1.44 -15.40
C ARG A 124 0.67 -1.45 -14.14
N LEU A 125 1.30 -1.31 -12.96
CA LEU A 125 0.58 -1.25 -11.68
C LEU A 125 -0.23 0.03 -11.59
N ALA A 126 0.35 1.16 -12.01
CA ALA A 126 -0.35 2.43 -12.03
C ALA A 126 -1.58 2.36 -12.97
N ALA A 127 -1.45 1.71 -14.13
CA ALA A 127 -2.55 1.47 -15.04
C ALA A 127 -3.64 0.55 -14.44
N GLN A 128 -3.26 -0.53 -13.75
CA GLN A 128 -4.22 -1.41 -13.05
C GLN A 128 -4.96 -0.65 -11.95
N VAL A 129 -4.24 0.10 -11.11
CA VAL A 129 -4.85 0.89 -10.04
C VAL A 129 -5.75 1.98 -10.61
N ALA A 130 -5.30 2.70 -11.65
CA ALA A 130 -6.12 3.69 -12.35
C ALA A 130 -7.36 3.08 -13.01
N SER A 131 -7.26 1.88 -13.58
CA SER A 131 -8.40 1.15 -14.15
C SER A 131 -9.42 0.78 -13.07
N VAL A 132 -8.96 0.29 -11.91
CA VAL A 132 -9.82 -0.01 -10.76
C VAL A 132 -10.53 1.25 -10.26
N LEU A 133 -9.80 2.35 -10.10
CA LEU A 133 -10.38 3.63 -9.67
C LEU A 133 -11.33 4.21 -10.72
N ASN A 134 -10.98 4.18 -12.00
CA ASN A 134 -11.84 4.68 -13.07
C ASN A 134 -13.14 3.89 -13.15
N LYS A 135 -13.09 2.56 -13.10
CA LYS A 135 -14.31 1.71 -13.03
C LYS A 135 -15.21 2.07 -11.85
N PHE A 136 -14.61 2.45 -10.72
CA PHE A 136 -15.35 2.89 -9.55
C PHE A 136 -16.00 4.27 -9.77
N LEU A 137 -15.24 5.25 -10.25
CA LEU A 137 -15.73 6.59 -10.52
C LEU A 137 -16.82 6.61 -11.62
N THR A 138 -16.69 5.78 -12.65
CA THR A 138 -17.67 5.69 -13.74
C THR A 138 -18.96 4.96 -13.34
N LYS A 139 -18.94 4.15 -12.28
CA LYS A 139 -20.15 3.47 -11.76
C LYS A 139 -21.04 4.38 -10.92
N LYS A 140 -20.62 5.62 -10.64
CA LYS A 140 -21.35 6.58 -9.81
C LYS A 140 -22.25 7.54 -10.62
N LYS A 141 -22.69 7.12 -11.82
CA LYS A 141 -23.53 7.92 -12.72
C LYS A 141 -24.87 7.24 -12.97
#